data_AF-A0A2V7I242-F1
#
_entry.id   AF-A0A2V7I242-F1
#
_cell.length_a   1.000
_cell.length_b   1.000
_cell.length_c   1.000
_cell.angle_alpha   90.00
_cell.angle_beta   90.00
_cell.angle_gamma   90.00
#
_symmetry.space_group_name_H-M   'P 1'
#
loop_
_entity.id
_entity.type
_entity.pdbx_description
1 polymer ?
#
loop_
_entity_poly.entity_id
_entity_poly.type
_entity_poly.pdbx_seq_one_letter_code
_entity_poly.pdbx_strand_id
1 'polypeptide(L)'
;METSGIGRAEASATAALLRAVLPPELLPLFDASFIRSHLLYDEFVFRLLLQVVRETGLDEMTREPGSAPEIAVLAKLKSEVALVPLDWMLRSLATRGLLEEVGGATGRYRSRGPLPALDPGPVREEQGRHDRSWMPAYALAETVAREYPAFLRGEVSGEEVLFAPRRLRLWIDYFSNDNGLYAVNNRVGAVAVEQGLPRPGSVILELGGGLGSGALALLERLEAAGRLEAIAEYRFTEFVTAFRRRGEQALRAR
;
A
#
# COMPACT_ATOMS: atom_id res chain seq x y z
N MET A 1 12.48 -15.61 -14.66
CA MET A 1 11.04 -15.47 -14.97
C MET A 1 10.86 -14.16 -15.72
N GLU A 2 10.25 -14.20 -16.90
CA GLU A 2 10.05 -13.00 -17.72
C GLU A 2 9.03 -12.08 -17.05
N THR A 3 9.44 -10.90 -16.59
CA THR A 3 8.56 -9.98 -15.83
C THR A 3 7.48 -9.37 -16.70
N SER A 4 7.69 -9.34 -18.01
CA SER A 4 6.70 -8.90 -19.00
C SER A 4 5.38 -9.66 -18.85
N GLY A 5 5.38 -10.97 -18.61
CA GLY A 5 4.15 -11.78 -18.56
C GLY A 5 3.29 -11.58 -17.31
N ILE A 6 3.83 -10.97 -16.25
CA ILE A 6 3.22 -10.99 -14.92
C ILE A 6 1.83 -10.34 -14.94
N GLY A 7 0.85 -11.11 -14.45
CA GLY A 7 -0.50 -10.65 -14.18
C GLY A 7 -1.35 -10.25 -15.39
N ARG A 8 -0.89 -10.37 -16.65
CA ARG A 8 -1.68 -9.89 -17.81
C ARG A 8 -3.01 -10.63 -18.01
N ALA A 9 -2.93 -11.96 -18.08
CA ALA A 9 -4.12 -12.81 -18.29
C ALA A 9 -5.04 -12.77 -17.07
N GLU A 10 -4.44 -12.85 -15.88
CA GLU A 10 -5.13 -12.74 -14.60
C GLU A 10 -5.87 -11.39 -14.47
N ALA A 11 -5.21 -10.27 -14.76
CA ALA A 11 -5.83 -8.96 -14.70
C ALA A 11 -7.04 -8.83 -15.64
N SER A 12 -6.94 -9.41 -16.84
CA SER A 12 -8.05 -9.42 -17.80
C SER A 12 -9.23 -10.26 -17.29
N ALA A 13 -8.95 -11.43 -16.71
CA ALA A 13 -9.95 -12.30 -16.13
C ALA A 13 -10.62 -11.65 -14.90
N THR A 14 -9.83 -11.08 -13.99
CA THR A 14 -10.32 -10.38 -12.80
C THR A 14 -11.14 -9.15 -13.16
N ALA A 15 -10.73 -8.35 -14.14
CA ALA A 15 -11.53 -7.22 -14.63
C ALA A 15 -12.90 -7.68 -15.15
N ALA A 16 -12.94 -8.84 -15.85
CA ALA A 16 -14.20 -9.40 -16.32
C ALA A 16 -15.12 -9.86 -15.18
N LEU A 17 -14.56 -10.46 -14.13
CA LEU A 17 -15.30 -10.84 -12.92
C LEU A 17 -15.84 -9.61 -12.18
N LEU A 18 -15.01 -8.57 -12.01
CA LEU A 18 -15.40 -7.35 -11.31
C LEU A 18 -16.55 -6.60 -12.00
N ARG A 19 -16.64 -6.67 -13.33
CA ARG A 19 -17.79 -6.14 -14.09
C ARG A 19 -19.14 -6.73 -13.68
N ALA A 20 -19.15 -7.96 -13.14
CA ALA A 20 -20.38 -8.61 -12.72
C ALA A 20 -20.82 -8.24 -11.29
N VAL A 21 -19.94 -7.63 -10.49
CA VAL A 21 -20.17 -7.41 -9.04
C VAL A 21 -20.04 -5.96 -8.59
N LEU A 22 -19.30 -5.12 -9.32
CA LEU A 22 -19.11 -3.72 -8.96
C LEU A 22 -20.21 -2.81 -9.55
N PRO A 23 -20.63 -1.76 -8.81
CA PRO A 23 -21.47 -0.69 -9.35
C PRO A 23 -20.84 -0.03 -10.59
N PRO A 24 -21.65 0.43 -11.57
CA PRO A 24 -21.16 1.05 -12.80
C PRO A 24 -20.19 2.21 -12.58
N GLU A 25 -20.40 2.99 -11.51
CA GLU A 25 -19.58 4.16 -11.16
C GLU A 25 -18.16 3.78 -10.72
N LEU A 26 -17.96 2.55 -10.24
CA LEU A 26 -16.65 2.05 -9.80
C LEU A 26 -15.91 1.29 -10.90
N LEU A 27 -16.60 0.79 -11.94
CA LEU A 27 -15.98 0.00 -13.02
C LEU A 27 -14.78 0.70 -13.69
N PRO A 28 -14.82 2.01 -13.99
CA PRO A 28 -13.67 2.68 -14.59
C PRO A 28 -12.42 2.72 -13.71
N LEU A 29 -12.56 2.49 -12.39
CA LEU A 29 -11.45 2.50 -11.44
C LEU A 29 -10.71 1.16 -11.35
N PHE A 30 -11.36 0.06 -11.76
CA PHE A 30 -10.87 -1.31 -11.62
C PHE A 30 -10.77 -2.03 -12.97
N ASP A 31 -10.11 -1.40 -13.94
CA ASP A 31 -9.85 -2.00 -15.23
C ASP A 31 -8.68 -3.01 -15.19
N ALA A 32 -8.43 -3.68 -16.31
CA ALA A 32 -7.31 -4.63 -16.42
C ALA A 32 -5.93 -3.96 -16.23
N SER A 33 -5.80 -2.66 -16.51
CA SER A 33 -4.55 -1.93 -16.32
C SER A 33 -4.26 -1.73 -14.84
N PHE A 34 -5.25 -1.27 -14.07
CA PHE A 34 -5.19 -1.10 -12.63
C PHE A 34 -4.89 -2.43 -11.94
N ILE A 35 -5.62 -3.49 -12.27
CA ILE A 35 -5.43 -4.80 -11.66
C ILE A 35 -4.02 -5.33 -11.97
N ARG A 36 -3.53 -5.12 -13.20
CA ARG A 36 -2.16 -5.51 -13.54
C ARG A 36 -1.12 -4.75 -12.72
N SER A 37 -1.29 -3.43 -12.54
CA SER A 37 -0.40 -2.65 -11.67
C SER A 37 -0.43 -3.14 -10.22
N HIS A 38 -1.62 -3.53 -9.72
CA HIS A 38 -1.76 -4.14 -8.39
C HIS A 38 -0.97 -5.46 -8.28
N LEU A 39 -1.10 -6.36 -9.25
CA LEU A 39 -0.37 -7.64 -9.27
C LEU A 39 1.15 -7.44 -9.39
N LEU A 40 1.60 -6.46 -10.20
CA LEU A 40 3.01 -6.08 -10.28
C LEU A 40 3.52 -5.53 -8.94
N TYR A 41 2.73 -4.70 -8.27
CA TYR A 41 3.12 -4.14 -6.97
C TYR A 41 3.18 -5.21 -5.88
N ASP A 42 2.23 -6.15 -5.84
CA ASP A 42 2.25 -7.29 -4.91
C ASP A 42 3.50 -8.17 -5.13
N GLU A 43 3.83 -8.48 -6.38
CA GLU A 43 5.07 -9.18 -6.71
C GLU A 43 6.32 -8.37 -6.33
N PHE A 44 6.32 -7.06 -6.54
CA PHE A 44 7.44 -6.20 -6.14
C PHE A 44 7.66 -6.21 -4.62
N VAL A 45 6.59 -6.07 -3.83
CA VAL A 45 6.64 -6.14 -2.36
C VAL A 45 7.11 -7.52 -1.89
N PHE A 46 6.65 -8.59 -2.54
CA PHE A 46 7.13 -9.95 -2.24
C PHE A 46 8.64 -10.11 -2.47
N ARG A 47 9.18 -9.53 -3.55
CA ARG A 47 10.64 -9.58 -3.81
C ARG A 47 11.45 -8.73 -2.84
N LEU A 48 10.91 -7.58 -2.41
CA LEU A 48 11.49 -6.79 -1.32
C LEU A 48 11.47 -7.58 0.00
N LEU A 49 10.38 -8.28 0.30
CA LEU A 49 10.28 -9.16 1.47
C LEU A 49 11.40 -10.23 1.44
N LEU A 50 11.63 -10.88 0.31
CA LEU A 50 12.73 -11.86 0.17
C LEU A 50 14.13 -11.23 0.37
N GLN A 51 14.31 -9.94 0.04
CA GLN A 51 15.54 -9.22 0.38
C GLN A 51 15.66 -9.02 1.90
N VAL A 52 14.62 -8.50 2.55
CA VAL A 52 14.62 -8.29 4.01
C VAL A 52 14.86 -9.60 4.76
N VAL A 53 14.22 -10.70 4.36
CA VAL A 53 14.40 -12.03 4.95
C VAL A 53 15.85 -12.49 4.91
N ARG A 54 16.53 -12.29 3.77
CA ARG A 54 17.97 -12.62 3.64
C ARG A 54 18.85 -11.70 4.49
N GLU A 55 18.58 -10.40 4.48
CA GLU A 55 19.37 -9.41 5.23
C GLU A 55 19.22 -9.54 6.75
N THR A 56 18.14 -10.17 7.21
CA THR A 56 17.87 -10.46 8.61
C THR A 56 18.25 -11.88 9.03
N GLY A 57 18.67 -12.73 8.09
CA GLY A 57 18.98 -14.15 8.34
C GLY A 57 17.77 -15.02 8.68
N LEU A 58 16.56 -14.54 8.38
CA LEU A 58 15.32 -15.27 8.66
C LEU A 58 15.16 -16.53 7.81
N ASP A 59 15.81 -16.59 6.65
CA ASP A 59 15.91 -17.78 5.80
C ASP A 59 16.58 -18.96 6.53
N GLU A 60 17.61 -18.68 7.31
CA GLU A 60 18.27 -19.67 8.18
C GLU A 60 17.40 -20.03 9.37
N MET A 61 16.81 -19.04 10.04
CA MET A 61 16.03 -19.26 11.27
C MET A 61 14.71 -19.99 11.04
N THR A 62 14.24 -20.07 9.80
CA THR A 62 13.03 -20.80 9.40
C THR A 62 13.30 -22.23 8.92
N ARG A 63 14.55 -22.72 8.92
CA ARG A 63 14.86 -24.11 8.54
C ARG A 63 14.23 -25.14 9.47
N GLU A 64 14.17 -24.80 10.75
CA GLU A 64 13.46 -25.57 11.77
C GLU A 64 12.12 -24.92 12.12
N PRO A 65 11.10 -25.67 12.58
CA PRO A 65 9.81 -25.10 12.96
C PRO A 65 9.94 -24.08 14.09
N GLY A 66 9.52 -22.85 13.84
CA GLY A 66 9.49 -21.79 14.84
C GLY A 66 8.26 -20.90 14.72
N SER A 67 7.74 -20.46 15.85
CA SER A 67 6.80 -19.35 15.94
C SER A 67 7.52 -18.01 15.75
N ALA A 68 6.78 -16.94 15.46
CA ALA A 68 7.37 -15.60 15.31
C ALA A 68 8.22 -15.17 16.53
N PRO A 69 7.78 -15.36 17.80
CA PRO A 69 8.63 -15.06 18.96
C PRO A 69 9.93 -15.85 19.03
N GLU A 70 9.90 -17.16 18.74
CA GLU A 70 11.10 -18.00 18.76
C GLU A 70 12.07 -17.58 17.65
N ILE A 71 11.56 -17.36 16.44
CA ILE A 71 12.34 -16.91 15.29
C ILE A 71 12.96 -15.53 15.57
N ALA A 72 12.21 -14.60 16.17
CA ALA A 72 12.72 -13.27 16.52
C ALA A 72 13.91 -13.36 17.49
N VAL A 73 13.83 -14.23 18.51
CA VAL A 73 14.94 -14.45 19.45
C VAL A 73 16.16 -15.03 18.73
N LEU A 74 15.97 -16.05 17.89
CA LEU A 74 17.06 -16.67 17.14
C LEU A 74 17.73 -15.69 16.16
N ALA A 75 16.94 -14.86 15.49
CA ALA A 75 17.40 -13.81 14.58
C ALA A 75 17.91 -12.53 15.30
N LYS A 76 17.92 -12.51 16.64
CA LYS A 76 18.34 -11.36 17.46
C LYS A 76 17.57 -10.07 17.13
N LEU A 77 16.29 -10.20 16.83
CA LEU A 77 15.39 -9.08 16.56
C LEU A 77 14.85 -8.50 17.88
N LYS A 78 14.49 -7.22 17.86
CA LYS A 78 13.89 -6.52 19.00
C LYS A 78 12.40 -6.83 19.08
N SER A 79 12.02 -7.71 20.01
CA SER A 79 10.65 -8.24 20.13
C SER A 79 9.56 -7.17 20.21
N GLU A 80 9.81 -6.01 20.84
CA GLU A 80 8.80 -4.95 20.98
C GLU A 80 8.34 -4.37 19.64
N VAL A 81 9.19 -4.43 18.61
CA VAL A 81 8.91 -3.86 17.28
C VAL A 81 8.82 -4.94 16.20
N ALA A 82 9.48 -6.08 16.39
CA ALA A 82 9.65 -7.08 15.34
C ALA A 82 8.52 -8.11 15.23
N LEU A 83 7.76 -8.37 16.30
CA LEU A 83 6.83 -9.52 16.30
C LEU A 83 5.68 -9.37 15.29
N VAL A 84 5.05 -8.21 15.23
CA VAL A 84 3.95 -7.94 14.28
C VAL A 84 4.41 -8.04 12.83
N PRO A 85 5.47 -7.31 12.40
CA PRO A 85 5.93 -7.44 11.04
C PRO A 85 6.47 -8.84 10.74
N LEU A 86 7.16 -9.51 11.67
CA LEU A 86 7.66 -10.87 11.46
C LEU A 86 6.52 -11.88 11.24
N ASP A 87 5.45 -11.83 12.06
CA ASP A 87 4.28 -12.69 11.85
C ASP A 87 3.66 -12.46 10.46
N TRP A 88 3.52 -11.20 10.04
CA TRP A 88 3.08 -10.86 8.68
C TRP A 88 4.01 -11.44 7.61
N MET A 89 5.34 -11.31 7.77
CA MET A 89 6.32 -11.87 6.83
C MET A 89 6.19 -13.39 6.70
N LEU A 90 6.08 -14.10 7.82
CA LEU A 90 5.95 -15.56 7.83
C LEU A 90 4.65 -16.01 7.14
N ARG A 91 3.52 -15.34 7.43
CA ARG A 91 2.23 -15.59 6.76
C ARG A 91 2.28 -15.29 5.25
N SER A 92 2.93 -14.21 4.85
CA SER A 92 3.10 -13.84 3.45
C SER A 92 3.93 -14.89 2.70
N LEU A 93 5.04 -15.36 3.29
CA LEU A 93 5.85 -16.44 2.71
C LEU A 93 5.10 -17.79 2.66
N ALA A 94 4.29 -18.10 3.68
CA ALA A 94 3.43 -19.29 3.69
C ALA A 94 2.34 -19.24 2.62
N THR A 95 1.69 -18.09 2.44
CA THR A 95 0.69 -17.85 1.37
C THR A 95 1.31 -18.03 -0.02
N ARG A 96 2.58 -17.64 -0.18
CA ARG A 96 3.36 -17.85 -1.42
C ARG A 96 3.93 -19.27 -1.54
N GLY A 97 3.62 -20.17 -0.60
CA GLY A 97 4.04 -21.57 -0.62
C GLY A 97 5.53 -21.79 -0.37
N LEU A 98 6.24 -20.81 0.20
CA LEU A 98 7.66 -20.94 0.55
C LEU A 98 7.87 -21.49 1.96
N LEU A 99 6.93 -21.22 2.86
CA LEU A 99 6.87 -21.84 4.18
C LEU A 99 5.69 -22.81 4.26
N GLU A 100 5.79 -23.78 5.16
CA GLU A 100 4.66 -24.57 5.66
C GLU A 100 4.33 -24.15 7.09
N GLU A 101 3.04 -24.17 7.44
CA GLU A 101 2.60 -24.04 8.82
C GLU A 101 2.58 -25.43 9.48
N VAL A 102 3.40 -25.61 10.52
CA VAL A 102 3.62 -26.90 11.16
C VAL A 102 2.69 -27.06 12.36
N GLY A 103 1.92 -28.14 12.39
CA GLY A 103 1.05 -28.47 13.53
C GLY A 103 -0.24 -27.65 13.61
N GLY A 104 -0.67 -27.01 12.52
CA GLY A 104 -1.91 -26.22 12.47
C GLY A 104 -1.85 -24.99 13.37
N ALA A 105 -2.85 -24.82 14.25
CA ALA A 105 -3.15 -23.62 15.04
C ALA A 105 -2.05 -23.03 15.96
N THR A 106 -0.84 -23.60 15.93
CA THR A 106 0.30 -23.14 16.76
C THR A 106 1.11 -22.02 16.11
N GLY A 107 0.79 -21.62 14.87
CA GLY A 107 1.45 -20.48 14.21
C GLY A 107 2.97 -20.66 14.06
N ARG A 108 3.41 -21.91 13.91
CA ARG A 108 4.82 -22.27 13.70
C ARG A 108 5.07 -22.47 12.22
N TYR A 109 6.17 -21.94 11.72
CA TYR A 109 6.52 -21.99 10.31
C TYR A 109 7.84 -22.72 10.09
N ARG A 110 7.93 -23.44 8.98
CA ARG A 110 9.16 -24.05 8.49
C ARG A 110 9.32 -23.77 6.99
N SER A 111 10.53 -23.49 6.54
CA SER A 111 10.90 -23.37 5.14
C SER A 111 10.74 -24.71 4.41
N ARG A 112 10.09 -24.69 3.24
CA ARG A 112 9.94 -25.88 2.38
C ARG A 112 11.20 -26.20 1.56
N GLY A 113 12.20 -25.33 1.62
CA GLY A 113 13.46 -25.41 0.91
C GLY A 113 14.17 -24.06 0.92
N PRO A 114 15.27 -23.93 0.17
CA PRO A 114 15.96 -22.64 0.01
C PRO A 114 15.01 -21.57 -0.54
N LEU A 115 14.97 -20.40 0.10
CA LEU A 115 14.17 -19.29 -0.38
C LEU A 115 14.79 -18.70 -1.67
N PRO A 116 13.98 -18.30 -2.67
CA PRO A 116 14.50 -17.83 -3.93
C PRO A 116 15.12 -16.43 -3.80
N ALA A 117 16.22 -16.22 -4.50
CA ALA A 117 16.87 -14.92 -4.63
C ALA A 117 16.29 -14.15 -5.83
N LEU A 118 15.17 -13.46 -5.63
CA LEU A 118 14.50 -12.68 -6.68
C LEU A 118 14.86 -11.19 -6.59
N ASP A 119 15.19 -10.59 -7.73
CA ASP A 119 15.45 -9.16 -7.86
C ASP A 119 14.13 -8.38 -8.09
N PRO A 120 13.78 -7.39 -7.25
CA PRO A 120 12.62 -6.52 -7.46
C PRO A 120 12.78 -5.54 -8.62
N GLY A 121 14.02 -5.21 -9.05
CA GLY A 121 14.31 -4.22 -10.10
C GLY A 121 13.54 -4.43 -11.41
N PRO A 122 13.57 -5.64 -12.01
CA PRO A 122 12.84 -5.93 -13.24
C PRO A 122 11.31 -5.75 -13.14
N VAL A 123 10.71 -5.88 -11.95
CA VAL A 123 9.27 -5.66 -11.74
C VAL A 123 8.97 -4.17 -11.70
N ARG A 124 9.81 -3.39 -11.01
CA ARG A 124 9.73 -1.92 -11.00
C ARG A 124 9.87 -1.34 -12.40
N GLU A 125 10.80 -1.84 -13.20
CA GLU A 125 10.96 -1.40 -14.58
C GLU A 125 9.73 -1.72 -15.43
N GLU A 126 9.17 -2.92 -15.30
CA GLU A 126 7.94 -3.29 -16.01
C GLU A 126 6.78 -2.40 -15.61
N GLN A 127 6.60 -2.12 -14.31
CA GLN A 127 5.61 -1.14 -13.86
C GLN A 127 5.87 0.24 -14.48
N GLY A 128 7.12 0.71 -14.50
CA GLY A 128 7.46 2.00 -15.09
C GLY A 128 7.13 2.09 -16.59
N ARG A 129 7.16 0.96 -17.31
CA ARG A 129 6.71 0.87 -18.72
C ARG A 129 5.18 0.77 -18.84
N HIS A 130 4.54 0.06 -17.91
CA HIS A 130 3.10 -0.19 -17.89
C HIS A 130 2.30 1.04 -17.44
N ASP A 131 2.63 1.62 -16.29
CA ASP A 131 2.02 2.82 -15.73
C ASP A 131 2.95 3.51 -14.71
N ARG A 132 3.47 4.68 -15.09
CA ARG A 132 4.39 5.47 -14.27
C ARG A 132 3.72 6.13 -13.06
N SER A 133 2.40 6.26 -13.06
CA SER A 133 1.66 6.90 -11.95
C SER A 133 1.83 6.13 -10.63
N TRP A 134 2.17 4.84 -10.68
CA TRP A 134 2.38 4.01 -9.48
C TRP A 134 3.77 4.15 -8.85
N MET A 135 4.71 4.84 -9.52
CA MET A 135 6.10 4.92 -9.06
C MET A 135 6.32 5.51 -7.67
N PRO A 136 5.49 6.45 -7.16
CA PRO A 136 5.59 6.87 -5.76
C PRO A 136 5.44 5.71 -4.77
N ALA A 137 4.55 4.74 -5.03
CA ALA A 137 4.37 3.57 -4.15
C ALA A 137 5.61 2.66 -4.14
N TYR A 138 6.22 2.44 -5.31
CA TYR A 138 7.46 1.66 -5.40
C TYR A 138 8.63 2.35 -4.70
N ALA A 139 8.75 3.67 -4.84
CA ALA A 139 9.79 4.44 -4.15
C ALA A 139 9.64 4.38 -2.63
N LEU A 140 8.40 4.46 -2.13
CA LEU A 140 8.12 4.31 -0.69
C LEU A 140 8.46 2.90 -0.19
N ALA A 141 7.94 1.86 -0.86
CA ALA A 141 8.17 0.47 -0.47
C ALA A 141 9.66 0.11 -0.48
N GLU A 142 10.41 0.51 -1.52
CA GLU A 142 11.85 0.30 -1.60
C GLU A 142 12.59 1.04 -0.49
N THR A 143 12.21 2.29 -0.21
CA THR A 143 12.82 3.09 0.86
C THR A 143 12.65 2.40 2.21
N VAL A 144 11.45 1.90 2.51
CA VAL A 144 11.14 1.24 3.79
C VAL A 144 11.81 -0.13 3.88
N ALA A 145 11.82 -0.91 2.80
CA ALA A 145 12.46 -2.22 2.77
C ALA A 145 13.96 -2.15 3.08
N ARG A 146 14.67 -1.12 2.62
CA ARG A 146 16.10 -0.92 2.90
C ARG A 146 16.41 -0.67 4.39
N GLU A 147 15.49 -0.05 5.11
CA GLU A 147 15.66 0.29 6.53
C GLU A 147 15.07 -0.79 7.45
N TYR A 148 14.29 -1.71 6.89
CA TYR A 148 13.56 -2.74 7.64
C TYR A 148 14.44 -3.63 8.52
N PRO A 149 15.62 -4.12 8.08
CA PRO A 149 16.49 -4.91 8.93
C PRO A 149 16.96 -4.16 10.18
N ALA A 150 17.33 -2.87 10.04
CA ALA A 150 17.74 -2.04 11.16
C ALA A 150 16.56 -1.75 12.11
N PHE A 151 15.38 -1.50 11.55
CA PHE A 151 14.15 -1.33 12.32
C PHE A 151 13.81 -2.59 13.14
N LEU A 152 13.88 -3.78 12.53
CA LEU A 152 13.59 -5.05 13.21
C LEU A 152 14.59 -5.36 14.34
N ARG A 153 15.83 -4.90 14.22
CA ARG A 153 16.84 -4.97 15.29
C ARG A 153 16.71 -3.85 16.33
N GLY A 154 15.80 -2.90 16.11
CA GLY A 154 15.59 -1.75 16.99
C GLY A 154 16.69 -0.70 16.92
N GLU A 155 17.49 -0.71 15.86
CA GLU A 155 18.60 0.23 15.61
C GLU A 155 18.09 1.59 15.12
N VAL A 156 16.93 1.60 14.47
CA VAL A 156 16.20 2.80 14.04
C VAL A 156 14.72 2.68 14.40
N SER A 157 14.07 3.80 14.70
CA SER A 157 12.63 3.86 14.92
C SER A 157 11.86 3.96 13.60
N GLY A 158 10.59 3.52 13.60
CA GLY A 158 9.71 3.71 12.45
C GLY A 158 9.52 5.20 12.10
N GLU A 159 9.54 6.08 13.10
CA GLU A 159 9.47 7.52 12.89
C GLU A 159 10.69 8.07 12.15
N GLU A 160 11.90 7.62 12.48
CA GLU A 160 13.11 8.01 11.74
C GLU A 160 13.12 7.48 10.31
N VAL A 161 12.60 6.27 10.09
CA VAL A 161 12.52 5.66 8.76
C VAL A 161 11.55 6.42 7.86
N LEU A 162 10.37 6.77 8.37
CA LEU A 162 9.25 7.28 7.60
C LEU A 162 9.06 8.79 7.67
N PHE A 163 9.25 9.40 8.84
CA PHE A 163 8.87 10.80 9.12
C PHE A 163 10.06 11.75 9.28
N ALA A 164 11.30 11.28 9.05
CA ALA A 164 12.44 12.18 8.94
C ALA A 164 12.19 13.27 7.88
N PRO A 165 12.62 14.54 8.10
CA PRO A 165 12.35 15.64 7.17
C PRO A 165 12.73 15.34 5.71
N ARG A 166 13.80 14.58 5.48
CA ARG A 166 14.26 14.12 4.15
C ARG A 166 13.24 13.22 3.42
N ARG A 167 12.27 12.64 4.13
CA ARG A 167 11.25 11.72 3.61
C ARG A 167 9.92 12.41 3.31
N LEU A 168 9.75 13.68 3.65
CA LEU A 168 8.49 14.41 3.44
C LEU A 168 8.00 14.36 1.99
N ARG A 169 8.92 14.42 1.02
CA ARG A 169 8.57 14.34 -0.40
C ARG A 169 7.93 12.99 -0.77
N LEU A 170 8.38 11.88 -0.16
CA LEU A 170 7.79 10.55 -0.41
C LEU A 170 6.31 10.52 -0.02
N TRP A 171 5.95 11.15 1.09
CA TRP A 171 4.55 11.25 1.52
C TRP A 171 3.71 12.13 0.63
N ILE A 172 4.27 13.26 0.16
CA ILE A 172 3.59 14.14 -0.79
C ILE A 172 3.28 13.41 -2.10
N ASP A 173 4.25 12.66 -2.62
CA ASP A 173 4.08 11.94 -3.87
C ASP A 173 3.18 10.70 -3.69
N TYR A 174 3.27 10.01 -2.55
CA TYR A 174 2.44 8.84 -2.27
C TYR A 174 0.97 9.21 -2.04
N PHE A 175 0.68 10.22 -1.22
CA PHE A 175 -0.67 10.65 -0.88
C PHE A 175 -1.27 11.63 -1.90
N SER A 176 -0.97 11.44 -3.18
CA SER A 176 -1.47 12.25 -4.30
C SER A 176 -2.52 11.50 -5.12
N ASN A 177 -3.47 12.22 -5.71
CA ASN A 177 -4.38 11.67 -6.73
C ASN A 177 -3.66 11.35 -8.05
N ASP A 178 -2.39 11.76 -8.20
CA ASP A 178 -1.51 11.35 -9.30
C ASP A 178 -0.85 9.99 -9.05
N ASN A 179 -0.88 9.47 -7.81
CA ASN A 179 -0.38 8.13 -7.51
C ASN A 179 -1.48 7.10 -7.77
N GLY A 180 -1.37 6.33 -8.85
CA GLY A 180 -2.41 5.38 -9.27
C GLY A 180 -2.79 4.35 -8.21
N LEU A 181 -1.83 3.94 -7.35
CA LEU A 181 -2.11 3.03 -6.23
C LEU A 181 -2.98 3.69 -5.14
N TYR A 182 -2.74 4.98 -4.87
CA TYR A 182 -3.41 5.68 -3.78
C TYR A 182 -4.73 6.32 -4.22
N ALA A 183 -4.76 6.89 -5.42
CA ALA A 183 -5.88 7.66 -5.97
C ALA A 183 -7.20 6.88 -5.99
N VAL A 184 -7.15 5.56 -6.18
CA VAL A 184 -8.34 4.70 -6.16
C VAL A 184 -9.12 4.82 -4.85
N ASN A 185 -8.43 4.94 -3.71
CA ASN A 185 -9.07 5.05 -2.39
C ASN A 185 -9.90 6.34 -2.30
N ASN A 186 -9.31 7.46 -2.73
CA ASN A 186 -9.99 8.76 -2.74
C ASN A 186 -11.17 8.77 -3.73
N ARG A 187 -11.01 8.17 -4.91
CA ARG A 187 -12.06 8.12 -5.94
C ARG A 187 -13.24 7.24 -5.52
N VAL A 188 -12.99 6.07 -4.92
CA VAL A 188 -14.04 5.22 -4.37
C VAL A 188 -14.80 5.96 -3.26
N GLY A 189 -14.07 6.62 -2.34
CA GLY A 189 -14.67 7.46 -1.30
C GLY A 189 -15.52 8.60 -1.87
N ALA A 190 -15.04 9.28 -2.91
CA ALA A 190 -15.77 10.34 -3.60
C ALA A 190 -17.10 9.86 -4.20
N VAL A 191 -17.10 8.68 -4.86
CA VAL A 191 -18.32 8.05 -5.39
C VAL A 191 -19.29 7.71 -4.26
N ALA A 192 -18.79 7.15 -3.16
CA ALA A 192 -19.63 6.81 -2.01
C ALA A 192 -20.29 8.06 -1.39
N VAL A 193 -19.54 9.15 -1.22
CA VAL A 193 -20.07 10.42 -0.70
C VAL A 193 -21.07 11.03 -1.67
N GLU A 194 -20.79 11.03 -2.98
CA GLU A 194 -21.74 11.51 -3.99
C GLU A 194 -23.07 10.76 -3.88
N GLN A 195 -23.04 9.42 -3.86
CA GLN A 195 -24.25 8.60 -3.77
C GLN A 195 -24.99 8.79 -2.43
N GLY A 196 -24.24 8.99 -1.34
CA GLY A 196 -24.78 9.16 0.00
C GLY A 196 -25.25 10.58 0.33
N LEU A 197 -24.87 11.60 -0.47
CA LEU A 197 -25.16 13.00 -0.16
C LEU A 197 -26.67 13.26 -0.21
N PRO A 198 -27.33 13.46 0.95
CA PRO A 198 -28.77 13.20 1.07
C PRO A 198 -29.63 14.31 0.47
N ARG A 199 -29.17 15.58 0.51
CA ARG A 199 -29.98 16.77 0.16
C ARG A 199 -29.11 17.98 -0.21
N PRO A 200 -29.65 18.95 -0.96
CA PRO A 200 -29.07 20.28 -1.06
C PRO A 200 -28.86 20.90 0.33
N GLY A 201 -27.76 21.63 0.51
CA GLY A 201 -27.39 22.27 1.78
C GLY A 201 -26.67 21.36 2.78
N SER A 202 -26.08 20.25 2.32
CA SER A 202 -25.33 19.33 3.17
C SER A 202 -24.03 19.96 3.70
N VAL A 203 -23.66 19.63 4.94
CA VAL A 203 -22.36 20.02 5.52
C VAL A 203 -21.46 18.79 5.59
N ILE A 204 -20.24 18.91 5.06
CA ILE A 204 -19.24 17.84 5.08
C ILE A 204 -18.17 18.17 6.11
N LEU A 205 -17.81 17.20 6.94
CA LEU A 205 -16.66 17.25 7.85
C LEU A 205 -15.68 16.15 7.45
N GLU A 206 -14.45 16.53 7.10
CA GLU A 206 -13.36 15.58 6.83
C GLU A 206 -12.43 15.54 8.05
N LEU A 207 -12.20 14.34 8.58
CA LEU A 207 -11.28 14.08 9.69
C LEU A 207 -9.97 13.52 9.16
N GLY A 208 -8.85 14.19 9.45
CA GLY A 208 -7.54 13.73 9.00
C GLY A 208 -7.35 13.87 7.50
N GLY A 209 -7.73 15.02 6.93
CA GLY A 209 -7.67 15.27 5.49
C GLY A 209 -6.26 15.34 4.90
N GLY A 210 -5.21 15.24 5.74
CA GLY A 210 -3.82 15.12 5.32
C GLY A 210 -3.41 16.26 4.40
N LEU A 211 -2.97 15.90 3.20
CA LEU A 211 -2.53 16.85 2.16
C LEU A 211 -3.67 17.36 1.27
N GLY A 212 -4.92 16.98 1.54
CA GLY A 212 -6.10 17.45 0.83
C GLY A 212 -6.50 16.64 -0.42
N SER A 213 -5.81 15.53 -0.73
CA SER A 213 -6.10 14.74 -1.94
C SER A 213 -7.48 14.07 -1.90
N GLY A 214 -7.95 13.65 -0.72
CA GLY A 214 -9.32 13.13 -0.52
C GLY A 214 -10.38 14.19 -0.83
N ALA A 215 -10.30 15.34 -0.16
CA ALA A 215 -11.14 16.50 -0.43
C ALA A 215 -11.15 16.91 -1.91
N LEU A 216 -9.99 17.00 -2.56
CA LEU A 216 -9.90 17.36 -3.98
C LEU A 216 -10.65 16.35 -4.86
N ALA A 217 -10.44 15.05 -4.66
CA ALA A 217 -11.13 14.01 -5.43
C ALA A 217 -12.66 14.09 -5.27
N LEU A 218 -13.12 14.37 -4.05
CA LEU A 218 -14.55 14.53 -3.77
C LEU A 218 -15.13 15.78 -4.46
N LEU A 219 -14.45 16.92 -4.34
CA LEU A 219 -14.93 18.16 -4.93
C LEU A 219 -14.94 18.11 -6.46
N GLU A 220 -13.91 17.53 -7.07
CA GLU A 220 -13.84 17.27 -8.52
C GLU A 220 -15.00 16.36 -8.98
N ARG A 221 -15.29 15.30 -8.21
CA ARG A 221 -16.38 14.37 -8.53
C ARG A 221 -17.75 15.06 -8.47
N LEU A 222 -18.00 15.84 -7.42
CA LEU A 222 -19.28 16.54 -7.25
C LEU A 222 -19.45 17.64 -8.30
N GLU A 223 -18.38 18.33 -8.66
CA GLU A 223 -18.38 19.32 -9.74
C GLU A 223 -18.72 18.67 -11.09
N ALA A 224 -18.06 17.55 -11.43
CA ALA A 224 -18.35 16.79 -12.65
C ALA A 224 -19.81 16.28 -12.70
N ALA A 225 -20.41 16.01 -11.54
CA ALA A 225 -21.81 15.61 -11.43
C ALA A 225 -22.80 16.79 -11.38
N GLY A 226 -22.33 18.04 -11.37
CA GLY A 226 -23.18 19.24 -11.21
C GLY A 226 -23.81 19.34 -9.81
N ARG A 227 -23.20 18.73 -8.80
CA ARG A 227 -23.71 18.60 -7.42
C ARG A 227 -22.91 19.40 -6.40
N LEU A 228 -21.94 20.21 -6.83
CA LEU A 228 -21.13 21.00 -5.91
C LEU A 228 -21.99 21.95 -5.05
N GLU A 229 -23.03 22.55 -5.63
CA GLU A 229 -23.98 23.43 -4.92
C GLU A 229 -24.83 22.70 -3.87
N ALA A 230 -24.84 21.37 -3.86
CA ALA A 230 -25.52 20.61 -2.81
C ALA A 230 -24.79 20.70 -1.46
N ILE A 231 -23.53 21.17 -1.43
CA ILE A 231 -22.76 21.39 -0.21
C ILE A 231 -22.95 22.84 0.27
N ALA A 232 -23.49 23.02 1.46
CA ALA A 232 -23.52 24.31 2.14
C ALA A 232 -22.16 24.69 2.75
N GLU A 233 -21.43 23.71 3.28
CA GLU A 233 -20.15 23.94 3.96
C GLU A 233 -19.25 22.69 3.89
N TYR A 234 -17.95 22.90 3.65
CA TYR A 234 -16.92 21.86 3.72
C TYR A 234 -15.91 22.20 4.83
N ARG A 235 -15.89 21.39 5.88
CA ARG A 235 -14.98 21.54 7.04
C ARG A 235 -13.82 20.57 6.91
N PHE A 236 -12.69 21.09 6.44
CA PHE A 236 -11.43 20.36 6.36
C PHE A 236 -10.72 20.37 7.72
N THR A 237 -10.38 19.20 8.28
CA THR A 237 -9.62 19.10 9.53
C THR A 237 -8.43 18.17 9.41
N GLU A 238 -7.33 18.52 10.07
CA GLU A 238 -6.09 17.74 10.10
C GLU A 238 -5.32 18.07 11.39
N PHE A 239 -4.81 17.04 12.07
CA PHE A 239 -4.08 17.15 13.33
C PHE A 239 -2.70 17.76 13.12
N VAL A 240 -1.99 17.35 12.06
CA VAL A 240 -0.65 17.83 11.75
C VAL A 240 -0.74 19.20 11.07
N THR A 241 -0.38 20.26 11.78
CA THR A 241 -0.54 21.66 11.31
C THR A 241 0.10 21.92 9.93
N ALA A 242 1.26 21.32 9.64
CA ALA A 242 1.91 21.48 8.35
C ALA A 242 1.10 20.86 7.20
N PHE A 243 0.49 19.69 7.43
CA PHE A 243 -0.38 19.03 6.46
C PHE A 243 -1.67 19.83 6.29
N ARG A 244 -2.27 20.27 7.41
CA ARG A 244 -3.46 21.13 7.39
C ARG A 244 -3.29 22.37 6.51
N ARG A 245 -2.21 23.14 6.72
CA ARG A 245 -1.93 24.36 5.92
C ARG A 245 -1.79 24.04 4.43
N ARG A 246 -1.15 22.92 4.09
CA ARG A 246 -0.94 22.50 2.71
C ARG A 246 -2.25 22.03 2.06
N GLY A 247 -3.05 21.24 2.75
CA GLY A 247 -4.38 20.81 2.29
C GLY A 247 -5.32 22.00 2.08
N GLU A 248 -5.39 22.92 3.05
CA GLU A 248 -6.17 24.16 2.91
C GLU A 248 -5.71 25.01 1.73
N GLN A 249 -4.40 25.11 1.49
CA GLN A 249 -3.86 25.82 0.33
C GLN A 249 -4.25 25.15 -0.99
N ALA A 250 -4.18 23.82 -1.07
CA ALA A 250 -4.57 23.07 -2.26
C ALA A 250 -6.05 23.26 -2.58
N LEU A 251 -6.91 23.21 -1.55
CA LEU A 251 -8.36 23.42 -1.71
C LEU A 251 -8.73 24.85 -2.12
N ARG A 252 -7.98 25.86 -1.69
CA ARG A 252 -8.18 27.26 -2.11
C ARG A 252 -7.67 27.56 -3.52
N ALA A 253 -6.78 26.72 -4.05
CA ALA A 253 -6.16 26.91 -5.37
C ALA A 253 -6.92 26.21 -6.51
N ARG A 254 -7.90 25.36 -6.18
CA ARG A 254 -8.89 24.81 -7.11
C ARG A 254 -9.84 25.93 -7.55
#